data_AF-A0A1F1KFW3-F1
#
_entry.id   AF-A0A1F1KFW3-F1
#
_cell.length_a   1.000
_cell.length_b   1.000
_cell.length_c   1.000
_cell.angle_alpha   90.00
_cell.angle_beta   90.00
_cell.angle_gamma   90.00
#
_symmetry.space_group_name_H-M   'P 1'
#
loop_
_entity.id
_entity.type
_entity.pdbx_description
1 polymer ?
#
loop_
_entity_poly.entity_id
_entity_poly.type
_entity_poly.pdbx_seq_one_letter_code
_entity_poly.pdbx_strand_id
1 'polypeptide(L)'
;MSDDTVFDDTVTDERAARILAAADEVKASGGSARRAGRDPINLPMIRNWTEAIGDTNPIYETEEAAVAAGHGGLVAPPAMAQVWTMRGLGKTREADDPLGRMTDILDAEGFTSVVATNCDSVYHRYTRPGEEVTIESVLVDVVGPKTTGLGEGWFFTTRNYWRVGDEVVAEMDFRILKFRPPAKTAEPAGSASSEERIVASSGSATDDLVVGEVLRPSVSHDTRFFWDGVAARELRIQKREDGSLQHPPVPALWKERSEQTDYVVSSGRGTVFSFVVHHAPRVPGRTKFPFVIALIELEEGVRMLGELRDVDPAEVRIGMEVEVEFLDMPGDESEDAAFGTEPWTLYAWRPAGTAPIDRQMPEVKEGGGK
;
A
#
# COMPACT_ATOMS: atom_id res chain seq x y z
N MET A 1 -5.03 -46.51 20.27
CA MET A 1 -4.89 -45.26 21.04
C MET A 1 -4.89 -44.16 20.02
N SER A 2 -6.09 -43.62 19.80
CA SER A 2 -6.35 -42.47 18.96
C SER A 2 -5.69 -41.26 19.63
N ASP A 3 -4.77 -40.63 18.92
CA ASP A 3 -4.14 -39.39 19.33
C ASP A 3 -5.09 -38.26 18.87
N ASP A 4 -6.06 -37.97 19.73
CA ASP A 4 -6.98 -36.84 19.57
C ASP A 4 -6.17 -35.56 19.70
N THR A 5 -5.85 -34.95 18.54
CA THR A 5 -5.47 -33.55 18.47
C THR A 5 -6.73 -32.74 18.79
N VAL A 6 -6.97 -32.51 20.08
CA VAL A 6 -7.87 -31.45 20.55
C VAL A 6 -7.23 -30.14 20.11
N PHE A 7 -7.61 -29.64 18.93
CA PHE A 7 -7.38 -28.24 18.59
C PHE A 7 -8.08 -27.39 19.67
N ASP A 8 -7.37 -26.37 20.15
CA ASP A 8 -7.68 -25.60 21.35
C ASP A 8 -8.86 -24.62 21.15
N ASP A 9 -10.07 -25.18 21.06
CA ASP A 9 -11.32 -24.42 20.99
C ASP A 9 -11.54 -23.58 22.27
N THR A 10 -11.04 -24.05 23.41
CA THR A 10 -11.12 -23.36 24.71
C THR A 10 -10.40 -22.01 24.75
N VAL A 11 -9.16 -21.91 24.24
CA VAL A 11 -8.43 -20.64 24.22
C VAL A 11 -9.02 -19.66 23.21
N THR A 12 -9.60 -20.16 22.12
CA THR A 12 -10.29 -19.34 21.12
C THR A 12 -11.58 -18.74 21.69
N ASP A 13 -12.35 -19.53 22.45
CA ASP A 13 -13.56 -19.09 23.15
C ASP A 13 -13.25 -18.08 24.28
N GLU A 14 -12.21 -18.32 25.08
CA GLU A 14 -11.79 -17.37 26.11
C GLU A 14 -11.31 -16.04 25.53
N ARG A 15 -10.57 -16.07 24.41
CA ARG A 15 -10.16 -14.85 23.69
C ARG A 15 -11.37 -14.09 23.18
N ALA A 16 -12.30 -14.78 22.51
CA ALA A 16 -13.50 -14.15 21.99
C ALA A 16 -14.33 -13.49 23.11
N ALA A 17 -14.44 -14.14 24.26
CA ALA A 17 -15.10 -13.58 25.44
C ALA A 17 -14.39 -12.31 25.96
N ARG A 18 -13.04 -12.30 26.02
CA ARG A 18 -12.28 -11.10 26.43
C ARG A 18 -12.48 -9.92 25.47
N ILE A 19 -12.41 -10.18 24.15
CA ILE A 19 -12.59 -9.14 23.13
C ILE A 19 -13.99 -8.53 23.23
N LEU A 20 -15.02 -9.37 23.37
CA LEU A 20 -16.41 -8.91 23.49
C LEU A 20 -16.63 -8.13 24.79
N ALA A 21 -16.09 -8.60 25.93
CA ALA A 21 -16.18 -7.86 27.19
C ALA A 21 -15.51 -6.48 27.11
N ALA A 22 -14.31 -6.41 26.53
CA ALA A 22 -13.61 -5.14 26.32
C ALA A 22 -14.36 -4.21 25.34
N ALA A 23 -14.97 -4.77 24.29
CA ALA A 23 -15.82 -4.02 23.38
C ALA A 23 -17.07 -3.46 24.08
N ASP A 24 -17.68 -4.23 24.98
CA ASP A 24 -18.82 -3.77 25.78
C ASP A 24 -18.43 -2.66 26.75
N GLU A 25 -17.22 -2.68 27.32
CA GLU A 25 -16.69 -1.55 28.10
C GLU A 25 -16.50 -0.28 27.25
N VAL A 26 -16.01 -0.43 26.01
CA VAL A 26 -15.92 0.70 25.06
C VAL A 26 -17.32 1.25 24.74
N LYS A 27 -18.30 0.39 24.46
CA LYS A 27 -19.69 0.79 24.23
C LYS A 27 -20.29 1.48 25.47
N ALA A 28 -20.05 0.94 26.67
CA ALA A 28 -20.57 1.47 27.92
C ALA A 28 -19.97 2.83 28.29
N SER A 29 -18.74 3.12 27.85
CA SER A 29 -18.13 4.44 28.02
C SER A 29 -18.74 5.54 27.13
N GLY A 30 -19.59 5.16 26.17
CA GLY A 30 -20.29 6.09 25.29
C GLY A 30 -19.44 6.54 24.10
N GLY A 31 -19.77 7.72 23.57
CA GLY A 31 -19.05 8.32 22.46
C GLY A 31 -17.79 9.07 22.90
N SER A 32 -16.89 9.31 21.95
CA SER A 32 -15.78 10.24 22.16
C SER A 32 -16.31 11.64 22.49
N ALA A 33 -15.52 12.44 23.20
CA ALA A 33 -15.78 13.87 23.31
C ALA A 33 -15.87 14.50 21.90
N ARG A 34 -16.74 15.50 21.76
CA ARG A 34 -16.86 16.26 20.51
C ARG A 34 -15.55 16.96 20.21
N ARG A 35 -15.01 16.73 19.01
CA ARG A 35 -13.78 17.36 18.54
C ARG A 35 -14.04 18.25 17.35
N ALA A 36 -13.55 19.49 17.42
CA ALA A 36 -13.58 20.40 16.29
C ALA A 36 -12.65 19.95 15.15
N GLY A 37 -13.10 20.21 13.91
CA GLY A 37 -12.23 20.25 12.75
C GLY A 37 -11.13 21.28 12.93
N ARG A 38 -10.03 21.13 12.18
CA ARG A 38 -8.89 22.05 12.29
C ARG A 38 -9.25 23.45 11.78
N ASP A 39 -10.07 23.49 10.74
CA ASP A 39 -10.46 24.69 10.03
C ASP A 39 -11.99 24.68 9.86
N PRO A 40 -12.65 25.85 9.88
CA PRO A 40 -14.01 25.96 9.37
C PRO A 40 -14.06 25.48 7.91
N ILE A 41 -15.25 25.12 7.44
CA ILE A 41 -15.45 24.82 6.03
C ILE A 41 -14.98 26.02 5.20
N ASN A 42 -14.11 25.76 4.22
CA ASN A 42 -13.45 26.84 3.49
C ASN A 42 -13.25 26.50 2.02
N LEU A 43 -13.34 27.54 1.18
CA LEU A 43 -13.21 27.41 -0.27
C LEU A 43 -11.84 26.87 -0.74
N PRO A 44 -10.69 27.25 -0.13
CA PRO A 44 -9.41 26.67 -0.52
C PRO A 44 -9.39 25.14 -0.45
N MET A 45 -9.92 24.55 0.63
CA MET A 45 -10.00 23.10 0.78
C MET A 45 -11.03 22.47 -0.16
N ILE A 46 -12.18 23.12 -0.39
CA ILE A 46 -13.17 22.67 -1.37
C ILE A 46 -12.54 22.58 -2.75
N ARG A 47 -11.85 23.64 -3.21
CA ARG A 47 -11.19 23.68 -4.51
C ARG A 47 -10.11 22.62 -4.67
N ASN A 48 -9.22 22.49 -3.68
CA ASN A 48 -8.20 21.44 -3.71
C ASN A 48 -8.82 20.03 -3.86
N TRP A 49 -9.95 19.80 -3.17
CA TRP A 49 -10.64 18.52 -3.23
C TRP A 49 -11.34 18.32 -4.57
N THR A 50 -12.09 19.30 -5.07
CA THR A 50 -12.82 19.18 -6.34
C THR A 50 -11.87 19.06 -7.53
N GLU A 51 -10.75 19.78 -7.53
CA GLU A 51 -9.69 19.64 -8.54
C GLU A 51 -9.06 18.25 -8.53
N ALA A 52 -8.72 17.72 -7.34
CA ALA A 52 -8.11 16.40 -7.21
C ALA A 52 -9.08 15.26 -7.59
N ILE A 53 -10.37 15.41 -7.27
CA ILE A 53 -11.41 14.43 -7.61
C ILE A 53 -11.87 14.56 -9.07
N GLY A 54 -11.68 15.73 -9.69
CA GLY A 54 -12.22 16.05 -11.01
C GLY A 54 -13.73 16.36 -11.00
N ASP A 55 -14.28 16.74 -9.84
CA ASP A 55 -15.69 17.13 -9.73
C ASP A 55 -15.85 18.59 -10.19
N THR A 56 -16.54 18.77 -11.32
CA THR A 56 -16.74 20.08 -11.97
C THR A 56 -18.11 20.69 -11.67
N ASN A 57 -18.82 20.18 -10.67
CA ASN A 57 -20.15 20.68 -10.32
C ASN A 57 -20.09 22.17 -9.88
N PRO A 58 -20.77 23.08 -10.59
CA PRO A 58 -20.61 24.53 -10.38
C PRO A 58 -21.16 25.02 -9.03
N ILE A 59 -22.01 24.24 -8.34
CA ILE A 59 -22.57 24.63 -7.04
C ILE A 59 -21.50 24.77 -5.93
N TYR A 60 -20.30 24.21 -6.16
CA TYR A 60 -19.16 24.31 -5.23
C TYR A 60 -18.23 25.48 -5.54
N GLU A 61 -18.33 26.08 -6.74
CA GLU A 61 -17.40 27.11 -7.22
C GLU A 61 -18.03 28.51 -7.23
N THR A 62 -19.30 28.63 -7.65
CA THR A 62 -19.96 29.94 -7.77
C THR A 62 -21.26 30.02 -6.98
N GLU A 63 -21.47 31.17 -6.35
CA GLU A 63 -22.68 31.42 -5.55
C GLU A 63 -23.93 31.46 -6.44
N GLU A 64 -23.82 32.01 -7.65
CA GLU A 64 -24.91 32.08 -8.62
C GLU A 64 -25.41 30.68 -9.00
N ALA A 65 -24.50 29.72 -9.22
CA ALA A 65 -24.88 28.36 -9.56
C ALA A 65 -25.53 27.63 -8.37
N ALA A 66 -24.98 27.82 -7.17
CA ALA A 66 -25.54 27.22 -5.96
C ALA A 66 -26.96 27.76 -5.68
N VAL A 67 -27.17 29.07 -5.82
CA VAL A 67 -28.49 29.70 -5.65
C VAL A 67 -29.46 29.24 -6.74
N ALA A 68 -29.02 29.15 -8.00
CA ALA A 68 -29.86 28.62 -9.08
C ALA A 68 -30.27 27.16 -8.85
N ALA A 69 -29.44 26.38 -8.16
CA ALA A 69 -29.74 25.00 -7.75
C ALA A 69 -30.61 24.90 -6.48
N GLY A 70 -31.02 26.04 -5.88
CA GLY A 70 -31.90 26.09 -4.72
C GLY A 70 -31.17 26.12 -3.37
N HIS A 71 -29.85 26.31 -3.36
CA HIS A 71 -29.10 26.54 -2.12
C HIS A 71 -29.16 28.02 -1.70
N GLY A 72 -28.90 28.29 -0.43
CA GLY A 72 -28.87 29.66 0.11
C GLY A 72 -27.52 30.37 -0.04
N GLY A 73 -26.67 29.92 -0.97
CA GLY A 73 -25.28 30.32 -1.15
C GLY A 73 -24.38 29.12 -1.47
N LEU A 74 -23.05 29.34 -1.51
CA LEU A 74 -22.06 28.29 -1.73
C LEU A 74 -22.18 27.15 -0.71
N VAL A 75 -21.93 25.93 -1.18
CA VAL A 75 -22.00 24.72 -0.38
C VAL A 75 -20.72 23.89 -0.52
N ALA A 76 -20.41 23.08 0.48
CA ALA A 76 -19.35 22.09 0.40
C ALA A 76 -19.88 20.77 -0.21
N PRO A 77 -19.05 20.04 -0.98
CA PRO A 77 -19.40 18.68 -1.40
C PRO A 77 -19.74 17.81 -0.18
N PRO A 78 -20.88 17.08 -0.17
CA PRO A 78 -21.27 16.26 0.99
C PRO A 78 -20.22 15.21 1.36
N ALA A 79 -19.54 14.64 0.36
CA ALA A 79 -18.45 13.67 0.53
C ALA A 79 -17.22 14.22 1.28
N MET A 80 -17.13 15.54 1.48
CA MET A 80 -16.07 16.14 2.29
C MET A 80 -16.35 16.14 3.81
N ALA A 81 -17.51 15.63 4.27
CA ALA A 81 -17.88 15.64 5.69
C ALA A 81 -16.74 15.16 6.62
N GLN A 82 -16.10 14.03 6.27
CA GLN A 82 -14.97 13.49 7.01
C GLN A 82 -13.71 14.37 6.90
N VAL A 83 -13.45 14.96 5.73
CA VAL A 83 -12.24 15.75 5.42
C VAL A 83 -12.04 16.88 6.42
N TRP A 84 -13.12 17.58 6.79
CA TRP A 84 -13.08 18.70 7.74
C TRP A 84 -12.55 18.34 9.12
N THR A 85 -12.69 17.06 9.49
CA THR A 85 -12.29 16.55 10.80
C THR A 85 -11.09 15.62 10.73
N MET A 86 -10.48 15.42 9.56
CA MET A 86 -9.23 14.66 9.46
C MET A 86 -8.16 15.31 10.34
N ARG A 87 -7.44 14.51 11.14
CA ARG A 87 -6.44 15.03 12.09
C ARG A 87 -5.23 15.66 11.40
N GLY A 88 -4.95 15.26 10.16
CA GLY A 88 -3.79 15.73 9.40
C GLY A 88 -2.50 15.03 9.82
N LEU A 89 -1.38 15.49 9.25
CA LEU A 89 -0.09 14.83 9.38
C LEU A 89 0.47 14.94 10.82
N GLY A 90 0.98 13.83 11.36
CA GLY A 90 1.72 13.78 12.63
C GLY A 90 0.87 13.95 13.89
N LYS A 91 -0.46 13.82 13.81
CA LYS A 91 -1.35 13.91 14.97
C LYS A 91 -1.70 12.53 15.52
N THR A 92 -1.81 12.45 16.85
CA THR A 92 -2.25 11.26 17.58
C THR A 92 -3.77 11.23 17.74
N ARG A 93 -4.35 10.04 17.88
CA ARG A 93 -5.77 9.90 18.24
C ARG A 93 -5.99 10.25 19.71
N GLU A 94 -7.18 10.74 20.01
CA GLU A 94 -7.64 10.99 21.36
C GLU A 94 -7.87 9.64 22.08
N ALA A 95 -7.62 9.61 23.39
CA ALA A 95 -7.66 8.38 24.17
C ALA A 95 -9.08 7.78 24.28
N ASP A 96 -10.11 8.60 24.08
CA ASP A 96 -11.52 8.23 24.13
C ASP A 96 -12.10 7.86 22.76
N ASP A 97 -11.31 7.89 21.68
CA ASP A 97 -11.74 7.50 20.33
C ASP A 97 -12.06 5.99 20.27
N PRO A 98 -13.33 5.58 20.04
CA PRO A 98 -13.70 4.18 20.03
C PRO A 98 -13.02 3.37 18.92
N LEU A 99 -12.69 4.01 17.79
CA LEU A 99 -11.96 3.33 16.71
C LEU A 99 -10.54 2.98 17.14
N GLY A 100 -9.86 3.93 17.82
CA GLY A 100 -8.53 3.72 18.36
C GLY A 100 -8.53 2.62 19.41
N ARG A 101 -9.44 2.73 20.40
CA ARG A 101 -9.57 1.74 21.47
C ARG A 101 -9.83 0.33 20.96
N MET A 102 -10.74 0.17 20.00
CA MET A 102 -11.04 -1.15 19.43
C MET A 102 -9.85 -1.69 18.60
N THR A 103 -9.11 -0.81 17.92
CA THR A 103 -7.88 -1.18 17.21
C THR A 103 -6.84 -1.72 18.20
N ASP A 104 -6.60 -1.03 19.32
CA ASP A 104 -5.61 -1.42 20.33
C ASP A 104 -6.00 -2.76 21.01
N ILE A 105 -7.29 -2.96 21.32
CA ILE A 105 -7.82 -4.21 21.88
C ILE A 105 -7.53 -5.39 20.94
N LEU A 106 -7.81 -5.21 19.65
CA LEU A 106 -7.63 -6.27 18.64
C LEU A 106 -6.15 -6.51 18.33
N ASP A 107 -5.32 -5.46 18.36
CA ASP A 107 -3.86 -5.57 18.23
C ASP A 107 -3.25 -6.37 19.37
N ALA A 108 -3.68 -6.12 20.61
CA ALA A 108 -3.21 -6.85 21.79
C ALA A 108 -3.55 -8.35 21.73
N GLU A 109 -4.58 -8.73 20.98
CA GLU A 109 -5.00 -10.13 20.75
C GLU A 109 -4.48 -10.70 19.41
N GLY A 110 -3.59 -9.98 18.71
CA GLY A 110 -2.86 -10.47 17.53
C GLY A 110 -3.52 -10.18 16.17
N PHE A 111 -4.60 -9.40 16.11
CA PHE A 111 -5.28 -9.02 14.86
C PHE A 111 -4.69 -7.72 14.29
N THR A 112 -3.42 -7.73 13.91
CA THR A 112 -2.68 -6.50 13.60
C THR A 112 -2.98 -5.90 12.23
N SER A 113 -3.40 -6.70 11.26
CA SER A 113 -3.76 -6.22 9.91
C SER A 113 -5.13 -5.57 9.89
N VAL A 114 -5.33 -4.58 9.03
CA VAL A 114 -6.57 -3.78 8.96
C VAL A 114 -7.00 -3.52 7.52
N VAL A 115 -8.31 -3.61 7.27
CA VAL A 115 -8.92 -3.16 6.02
C VAL A 115 -10.30 -2.57 6.28
N ALA A 116 -10.61 -1.45 5.64
CA ALA A 116 -11.95 -0.89 5.65
C ALA A 116 -12.84 -1.69 4.68
N THR A 117 -14.01 -2.14 5.13
CA THR A 117 -14.90 -2.98 4.30
C THR A 117 -16.14 -2.25 3.82
N ASN A 118 -16.69 -1.35 4.65
CA ASN A 118 -17.89 -0.58 4.30
C ASN A 118 -17.80 0.86 4.84
N CYS A 119 -18.41 1.77 4.09
CA CYS A 119 -18.55 3.17 4.43
C CYS A 119 -19.93 3.62 3.96
N ASP A 120 -20.88 3.69 4.89
CA ASP A 120 -22.27 4.08 4.61
C ASP A 120 -22.51 5.46 5.22
N SER A 121 -22.69 6.48 4.37
CA SER A 121 -22.86 7.88 4.81
C SER A 121 -24.25 8.40 4.53
N VAL A 122 -24.80 9.15 5.48
CA VAL A 122 -26.05 9.92 5.35
C VAL A 122 -25.71 11.40 5.50
N TYR A 123 -26.16 12.22 4.55
CA TYR A 123 -25.99 13.67 4.58
C TYR A 123 -27.36 14.31 4.80
N HIS A 124 -27.59 14.92 5.96
CA HIS A 124 -28.88 15.53 6.29
C HIS A 124 -29.09 16.86 5.57
N ARG A 125 -28.00 17.59 5.33
CA ARG A 125 -27.99 18.80 4.49
C ARG A 125 -26.58 19.07 3.94
N TYR A 126 -26.52 19.96 2.95
CA TYR A 126 -25.28 20.59 2.55
C TYR A 126 -24.77 21.52 3.65
N THR A 127 -23.45 21.50 3.87
CA THR A 127 -22.76 22.45 4.73
C THR A 127 -22.20 23.61 3.92
N ARG A 128 -21.86 24.72 4.59
CA ARG A 128 -21.50 25.98 3.94
C ARG A 128 -20.14 26.50 4.40
N PRO A 129 -19.41 27.23 3.56
CA PRO A 129 -18.21 27.94 3.98
C PRO A 129 -18.46 28.80 5.24
N GLY A 130 -17.53 28.75 6.18
CA GLY A 130 -17.60 29.42 7.48
C GLY A 130 -18.22 28.58 8.60
N GLU A 131 -18.94 27.49 8.30
CA GLU A 131 -19.46 26.61 9.35
C GLU A 131 -18.32 25.82 10.02
N GLU A 132 -18.36 25.74 11.35
CA GLU A 132 -17.45 24.93 12.15
C GLU A 132 -18.02 23.53 12.36
N VAL A 133 -17.30 22.52 11.89
CA VAL A 133 -17.72 21.12 12.00
C VAL A 133 -17.04 20.46 13.19
N THR A 134 -17.82 19.76 14.01
CA THR A 134 -17.31 18.86 15.05
C THR A 134 -17.62 17.41 14.70
N ILE A 135 -16.81 16.47 15.21
CA ILE A 135 -17.04 15.03 15.11
C ILE A 135 -17.15 14.40 16.50
N GLU A 136 -18.06 13.44 16.61
CA GLU A 136 -18.19 12.51 17.73
C GLU A 136 -18.37 11.10 17.17
N SER A 137 -17.72 10.11 17.78
CA SER A 137 -17.73 8.73 17.32
C SER A 137 -18.22 7.80 18.42
N VAL A 138 -19.01 6.79 18.07
CA VAL A 138 -19.46 5.72 18.98
C VAL A 138 -19.14 4.35 18.39
N LEU A 139 -18.85 3.37 19.24
CA LEU A 139 -18.79 1.97 18.82
C LEU A 139 -20.21 1.41 18.74
N VAL A 140 -20.58 0.88 17.56
CA VAL A 140 -21.93 0.34 17.32
C VAL A 140 -21.95 -1.16 17.53
N ASP A 141 -21.06 -1.87 16.83
CA ASP A 141 -21.11 -3.32 16.75
C ASP A 141 -19.72 -3.92 16.63
N VAL A 142 -19.55 -5.14 17.15
CA VAL A 142 -18.32 -5.94 17.11
C VAL A 142 -18.71 -7.39 16.89
N VAL A 143 -18.24 -7.99 15.80
CA VAL A 143 -18.61 -9.33 15.36
C VAL A 143 -17.36 -10.12 15.00
N GLY A 144 -17.17 -11.24 15.70
CA GLY A 144 -16.09 -12.18 15.44
C GLY A 144 -16.05 -13.31 16.46
N PRO A 145 -15.06 -14.21 16.36
CA PRO A 145 -14.15 -14.30 15.22
C PRO A 145 -14.89 -14.73 13.94
N LYS A 146 -14.39 -14.29 12.77
CA LYS A 146 -14.88 -14.70 11.45
C LYS A 146 -13.72 -15.13 10.57
N THR A 147 -13.87 -16.26 9.90
CA THR A 147 -12.96 -16.69 8.84
C THR A 147 -13.28 -15.93 7.56
N THR A 148 -12.30 -15.20 7.03
CA THR A 148 -12.42 -14.42 5.80
C THR A 148 -11.38 -14.84 4.78
N GLY A 149 -11.46 -14.32 3.55
CA GLY A 149 -10.41 -14.53 2.54
C GLY A 149 -9.04 -13.94 2.91
N LEU A 150 -8.99 -13.05 3.91
CA LEU A 150 -7.76 -12.45 4.43
C LEU A 150 -7.23 -13.13 5.70
N GLY A 151 -7.96 -14.15 6.21
CA GLY A 151 -7.65 -14.84 7.46
C GLY A 151 -8.76 -14.68 8.50
N GLU A 152 -8.51 -15.20 9.70
CA GLU A 152 -9.40 -15.01 10.85
C GLU A 152 -9.34 -13.54 11.32
N GLY A 153 -10.50 -12.94 11.56
CA GLY A 153 -10.59 -11.56 11.99
C GLY A 153 -11.89 -11.20 12.69
N TRP A 154 -11.96 -9.93 13.08
CA TRP A 154 -13.08 -9.29 13.75
C TRP A 154 -13.53 -8.10 12.94
N PHE A 155 -14.83 -8.02 12.73
CA PHE A 155 -15.46 -6.83 12.20
C PHE A 155 -15.89 -5.94 13.35
N PHE A 156 -15.67 -4.65 13.24
CA PHE A 156 -16.32 -3.70 14.11
C PHE A 156 -16.77 -2.46 13.33
N THR A 157 -17.85 -1.86 13.81
CA THR A 157 -18.48 -0.70 13.17
C THR A 157 -18.48 0.45 14.15
N THR A 158 -17.94 1.58 13.72
CA THR A 158 -18.09 2.86 14.42
C THR A 158 -19.07 3.74 13.68
N ARG A 159 -19.91 4.46 14.42
CA ARG A 159 -20.75 5.52 13.86
C ARG A 159 -20.15 6.86 14.19
N ASN A 160 -19.93 7.66 13.17
CA ASN A 160 -19.44 9.02 13.28
C ASN A 160 -20.59 10.00 13.06
N TYR A 161 -20.67 11.03 13.88
CA TYR A 161 -21.61 12.13 13.73
C TYR A 161 -20.83 13.41 13.49
N TRP A 162 -21.08 14.07 12.37
CA TRP A 162 -20.61 15.43 12.11
C TRP A 162 -21.69 16.42 12.44
N ARG A 163 -21.33 17.45 13.21
CA ARG A 163 -22.26 18.48 13.67
C ARG A 163 -21.78 19.88 13.36
N VAL A 164 -22.72 20.79 13.11
CA VAL A 164 -22.52 22.24 13.16
C VAL A 164 -23.32 22.77 14.33
N GLY A 165 -22.63 23.27 15.36
CA GLY A 165 -23.26 23.49 16.67
C GLY A 165 -23.83 22.17 17.22
N ASP A 166 -25.15 22.13 17.45
CA ASP A 166 -25.84 20.92 17.91
C ASP A 166 -26.52 20.11 16.80
N GLU A 167 -26.63 20.65 15.59
CA GLU A 167 -27.28 20.01 14.45
C GLU A 167 -26.38 18.90 13.86
N VAL A 168 -26.90 17.67 13.71
CA VAL A 168 -26.22 16.62 12.93
C VAL A 168 -26.38 16.95 11.45
N VAL A 169 -25.27 17.19 10.76
CA VAL A 169 -25.26 17.52 9.33
C VAL A 169 -24.91 16.29 8.48
N ALA A 170 -24.16 15.34 9.04
CA ALA A 170 -23.86 14.06 8.40
C ALA A 170 -23.60 12.98 9.46
N GLU A 171 -23.84 11.74 9.10
CA GLU A 171 -23.46 10.56 9.88
C GLU A 171 -22.86 9.48 8.97
N MET A 172 -21.98 8.64 9.53
CA MET A 172 -21.33 7.56 8.78
C MET A 172 -21.14 6.32 9.64
N ASP A 173 -21.64 5.20 9.16
CA ASP A 173 -21.26 3.88 9.65
C ASP A 173 -20.02 3.41 8.89
N PHE A 174 -18.92 3.25 9.64
CA PHE A 174 -17.65 2.83 9.11
C PHE A 174 -17.28 1.47 9.68
N ARG A 175 -17.23 0.47 8.80
CA ARG A 175 -16.94 -0.92 9.17
C ARG A 175 -15.51 -1.29 8.77
N ILE A 176 -14.79 -1.81 9.75
CA ILE A 176 -13.41 -2.28 9.61
C ILE A 176 -13.35 -3.77 9.89
N LEU A 177 -12.50 -4.48 9.15
CA LEU A 177 -12.00 -5.81 9.49
C LEU A 177 -10.57 -5.68 10.02
N LYS A 178 -10.36 -6.10 11.27
CA LYS A 178 -9.04 -6.40 11.81
C LYS A 178 -8.82 -7.90 11.73
N PHE A 179 -7.74 -8.33 11.13
CA PHE A 179 -7.49 -9.74 10.87
C PHE A 179 -6.06 -10.09 11.25
N ARG A 180 -5.83 -11.37 11.56
CA ARG A 180 -4.47 -11.82 11.81
C ARG A 180 -3.70 -11.75 10.50
N PRO A 181 -2.49 -11.20 10.49
CA PRO A 181 -1.59 -11.48 9.38
C PRO A 181 -1.49 -13.00 9.21
N PRO A 182 -1.31 -13.51 7.99
CA PRO A 182 -1.06 -14.93 7.76
C PRO A 182 0.00 -15.42 8.76
N ALA A 183 -0.27 -16.55 9.41
CA ALA A 183 0.59 -17.05 10.48
C ALA A 183 2.02 -17.18 9.96
N LYS A 184 2.91 -16.33 10.46
CA LYS A 184 4.35 -16.64 10.51
C LYS A 184 4.49 -17.80 11.48
N THR A 185 5.13 -18.88 11.06
CA THR A 185 5.67 -19.86 12.00
C THR A 185 6.53 -19.10 13.01
N ALA A 186 6.26 -19.27 14.30
CA ALA A 186 6.96 -18.53 15.33
C ALA A 186 8.45 -18.93 15.34
N GLU A 187 9.31 -17.99 14.97
CA GLU A 187 10.76 -18.12 15.16
C GLU A 187 11.06 -18.28 16.67
N PRO A 188 11.88 -19.26 17.08
CA PRO A 188 12.51 -19.20 18.38
C PRO A 188 13.48 -18.02 18.41
N ALA A 189 13.63 -17.39 19.57
CA ALA A 189 14.66 -16.41 19.85
C ALA A 189 16.05 -16.99 19.50
N GLY A 190 16.50 -16.70 18.28
CA GLY A 190 17.74 -17.19 17.70
C GLY A 190 18.81 -16.12 17.79
N SER A 191 19.80 -16.42 18.62
CA SER A 191 21.13 -15.82 18.71
C SER A 191 21.61 -15.03 17.49
N ALA A 192 22.19 -13.86 17.79
CA ALA A 192 23.23 -13.28 16.97
C ALA A 192 24.29 -14.34 16.61
N SER A 193 24.30 -14.77 15.35
CA SER A 193 25.49 -15.07 14.53
C SER A 193 25.11 -15.94 13.33
N SER A 194 25.03 -15.34 12.15
CA SER A 194 25.40 -16.00 10.89
C SER A 194 25.64 -14.91 9.86
N GLU A 195 26.89 -14.46 9.83
CA GLU A 195 27.49 -13.83 8.66
C GLU A 195 27.27 -14.74 7.42
N GLU A 196 27.12 -14.08 6.27
CA GLU A 196 27.23 -14.62 4.91
C GLU A 196 26.20 -15.68 4.46
N ARG A 197 25.14 -15.21 3.78
CA ARG A 197 24.62 -15.83 2.55
C ARG A 197 24.10 -14.76 1.58
N ILE A 198 25.03 -14.03 0.96
CA ILE A 198 24.79 -13.32 -0.30
C ILE A 198 25.22 -14.29 -1.39
N VAL A 199 24.28 -14.83 -2.18
CA VAL A 199 24.61 -15.58 -3.39
C VAL A 199 23.65 -15.18 -4.49
N ALA A 200 24.14 -14.41 -5.46
CA ALA A 200 23.52 -14.26 -6.77
C ALA A 200 24.11 -15.31 -7.71
N SER A 201 23.26 -16.11 -8.35
CA SER A 201 23.68 -17.17 -9.29
C SER A 201 23.93 -16.65 -10.72
N SER A 202 23.72 -15.35 -10.99
CA SER A 202 23.72 -14.82 -12.36
C SER A 202 24.29 -13.41 -12.52
N GLY A 203 25.32 -13.07 -11.74
CA GLY A 203 26.22 -11.95 -12.06
C GLY A 203 25.61 -10.54 -11.95
N SER A 204 24.41 -10.37 -11.38
CA SER A 204 23.85 -9.05 -11.02
C SER A 204 23.97 -8.83 -9.51
N ALA A 205 24.49 -7.68 -9.08
CA ALA A 205 24.75 -7.40 -7.66
C ALA A 205 23.45 -7.05 -6.92
N THR A 206 22.80 -8.05 -6.32
CA THR A 206 21.65 -7.90 -5.41
C THR A 206 22.10 -7.82 -3.94
N ASP A 207 23.33 -7.35 -3.68
CA ASP A 207 23.95 -7.32 -2.34
C ASP A 207 23.27 -6.37 -1.34
N ASP A 208 22.40 -5.50 -1.83
CA ASP A 208 21.55 -4.59 -1.09
C ASP A 208 20.13 -5.12 -0.86
N LEU A 209 19.79 -6.26 -1.44
CA LEU A 209 18.47 -6.89 -1.38
C LEU A 209 18.53 -8.14 -0.51
N VAL A 210 17.63 -8.24 0.48
CA VAL A 210 17.53 -9.42 1.34
C VAL A 210 16.59 -10.43 0.68
N VAL A 211 17.15 -11.58 0.32
CA VAL A 211 16.40 -12.72 -0.22
C VAL A 211 15.27 -13.09 0.75
N GLY A 212 14.07 -13.34 0.23
CA GLY A 212 12.89 -13.67 1.04
C GLY A 212 12.13 -12.48 1.62
N GLU A 213 12.72 -11.30 1.69
CA GLU A 213 12.06 -10.07 2.17
C GLU A 213 11.67 -9.10 1.05
N VAL A 214 12.24 -9.23 -0.15
CA VAL A 214 11.86 -8.43 -1.31
C VAL A 214 10.49 -8.87 -1.83
N LEU A 215 9.56 -7.91 -1.93
CA LEU A 215 8.23 -8.12 -2.47
C LEU A 215 8.31 -8.62 -3.92
N ARG A 216 7.67 -9.76 -4.20
CA ARG A 216 7.54 -10.28 -5.57
C ARG A 216 6.46 -9.55 -6.37
N PRO A 217 6.67 -9.34 -7.68
CA PRO A 217 5.65 -8.79 -8.55
C PRO A 217 4.38 -9.65 -8.57
N SER A 218 3.22 -8.99 -8.56
CA SER A 218 1.94 -9.66 -8.75
C SER A 218 1.71 -9.94 -10.23
N VAL A 219 1.76 -11.22 -10.61
CA VAL A 219 1.54 -11.66 -11.99
C VAL A 219 0.06 -11.97 -12.21
N SER A 220 -0.61 -11.12 -12.99
CA SER A 220 -1.96 -11.39 -13.50
C SER A 220 -1.90 -12.04 -14.89
N HIS A 221 -3.05 -12.52 -15.38
CA HIS A 221 -3.19 -13.00 -16.75
C HIS A 221 -2.71 -11.95 -17.77
N ASP A 222 -3.13 -10.70 -17.60
CA ASP A 222 -2.91 -9.62 -18.57
C ASP A 222 -1.48 -9.08 -18.54
N THR A 223 -0.73 -9.37 -17.48
CA THR A 223 0.68 -9.01 -17.33
C THR A 223 1.62 -10.20 -17.51
N ARG A 224 1.10 -11.42 -17.71
CA ARG A 224 1.93 -12.63 -17.77
C ARG A 224 2.97 -12.56 -18.88
N PHE A 225 2.59 -12.09 -20.07
CA PHE A 225 3.50 -11.94 -21.21
C PHE A 225 4.74 -11.10 -20.87
N PHE A 226 4.56 -10.05 -20.05
CA PHE A 226 5.62 -9.14 -19.61
C PHE A 226 6.56 -9.85 -18.64
N TRP A 227 6.02 -10.49 -17.60
CA TRP A 227 6.81 -11.16 -16.57
C TRP A 227 7.53 -12.41 -17.09
N ASP A 228 6.90 -13.17 -18.00
CA ASP A 228 7.56 -14.25 -18.73
C ASP A 228 8.72 -13.72 -19.59
N GLY A 229 8.57 -12.50 -20.12
CA GLY A 229 9.64 -11.78 -20.82
C GLY A 229 10.80 -11.44 -19.89
N VAL A 230 10.50 -10.83 -18.73
CA VAL A 230 11.51 -10.48 -17.73
C VAL A 230 12.30 -11.73 -17.28
N ALA A 231 11.62 -12.86 -17.03
CA ALA A 231 12.26 -14.14 -16.74
C ALA A 231 13.12 -14.67 -17.89
N ALA A 232 12.72 -14.41 -19.14
CA ALA A 232 13.49 -14.72 -20.34
C ALA A 232 14.56 -13.66 -20.68
N ARG A 233 14.77 -12.65 -19.81
CA ARG A 233 15.67 -11.49 -20.04
C ARG A 233 15.31 -10.66 -21.27
N GLU A 234 14.01 -10.55 -21.54
CA GLU A 234 13.41 -9.75 -22.61
C GLU A 234 12.47 -8.70 -22.02
N LEU A 235 12.74 -7.42 -22.29
CA LEU A 235 11.82 -6.35 -21.89
C LEU A 235 10.71 -6.22 -22.94
N ARG A 236 9.57 -6.88 -22.71
CA ARG A 236 8.45 -6.91 -23.66
C ARG A 236 7.50 -5.72 -23.47
N ILE A 237 7.07 -5.08 -24.55
CA ILE A 237 6.12 -3.95 -24.55
C ILE A 237 4.84 -4.40 -25.23
N GLN A 238 3.68 -4.18 -24.60
CA GLN A 238 2.39 -4.50 -25.21
C GLN A 238 2.24 -3.75 -26.54
N LYS A 239 1.90 -4.50 -27.60
CA LYS A 239 1.58 -3.97 -28.92
C LYS A 239 0.08 -4.10 -29.15
N ARG A 240 -0.57 -3.00 -29.53
CA ARG A 240 -1.99 -2.98 -29.88
C ARG A 240 -2.18 -3.35 -31.35
N GLU A 241 -3.43 -3.65 -31.72
CA GLU A 241 -3.81 -4.02 -33.09
C GLU A 241 -3.47 -2.93 -34.12
N ASP A 242 -3.56 -1.65 -33.73
CA ASP A 242 -3.17 -0.51 -34.56
C ASP A 242 -1.64 -0.33 -34.70
N GLY A 243 -0.85 -1.19 -34.05
CA GLY A 243 0.61 -1.15 -34.04
C GLY A 243 1.21 -0.23 -32.98
N SER A 244 0.39 0.52 -32.23
CA SER A 244 0.86 1.37 -31.13
C SER A 244 1.39 0.54 -29.97
N LEU A 245 2.37 1.10 -29.25
CA LEU A 245 2.99 0.48 -28.09
C LEU A 245 2.42 1.06 -26.80
N GLN A 246 2.25 0.21 -25.80
CA GLN A 246 1.58 0.57 -24.54
C GLN A 246 2.36 0.04 -23.34
N HIS A 247 2.60 0.92 -22.37
CA HIS A 247 3.06 0.58 -21.03
C HIS A 247 2.52 1.62 -20.02
N PRO A 248 2.00 1.23 -18.84
CA PRO A 248 1.79 -0.14 -18.36
C PRO A 248 0.81 -0.95 -19.23
N PRO A 249 0.86 -2.30 -19.20
CA PRO A 249 -0.08 -3.14 -19.94
C PRO A 249 -1.53 -2.88 -19.50
N VAL A 250 -2.47 -2.82 -20.46
CA VAL A 250 -3.90 -2.69 -20.17
C VAL A 250 -4.65 -3.99 -20.50
N PRO A 251 -5.63 -4.40 -19.68
CA PRO A 251 -6.33 -5.69 -19.82
C PRO A 251 -7.47 -5.69 -20.84
N ALA A 252 -7.91 -4.53 -21.34
CA ALA A 252 -9.09 -4.38 -22.19
C ALA A 252 -8.80 -4.55 -23.70
N LEU A 253 -8.03 -5.57 -24.06
CA LEU A 253 -7.98 -6.03 -25.45
C LEU A 253 -9.18 -6.95 -25.65
N TRP A 254 -10.00 -6.75 -26.69
CA TRP A 254 -11.19 -7.58 -27.00
C TRP A 254 -10.79 -8.99 -27.51
N LYS A 255 -9.83 -9.63 -26.85
CA LYS A 255 -9.27 -10.94 -27.17
C LYS A 255 -9.99 -12.04 -26.39
N GLU A 256 -9.99 -13.24 -26.95
CA GLU A 256 -10.46 -14.41 -26.20
C GLU A 256 -9.56 -14.67 -24.99
N ARG A 257 -10.14 -15.25 -23.94
CA ARG A 257 -9.43 -15.54 -22.67
C ARG A 257 -8.18 -16.41 -22.84
N SER A 258 -8.09 -17.20 -23.93
CA SER A 258 -6.95 -18.07 -24.22
C SER A 258 -5.83 -17.39 -25.02
N GLU A 259 -6.05 -16.19 -25.54
CA GLU A 259 -5.06 -15.50 -26.38
C GLU A 259 -4.12 -14.63 -25.54
N GLN A 260 -2.82 -14.73 -25.82
CA GLN A 260 -1.82 -13.90 -25.18
C GLN A 260 -1.79 -12.50 -25.82
N THR A 261 -1.43 -11.50 -25.01
CA THR A 261 -1.23 -10.13 -25.49
C THR A 261 -0.04 -10.09 -26.46
N ASP A 262 -0.21 -9.40 -27.60
CA ASP A 262 0.89 -9.20 -28.56
C ASP A 262 1.91 -8.22 -27.98
N TYR A 263 3.18 -8.39 -28.33
CA TYR A 263 4.25 -7.55 -27.83
C TYR A 263 5.38 -7.33 -28.85
N VAL A 264 6.21 -6.34 -28.56
CA VAL A 264 7.55 -6.17 -29.14
C VAL A 264 8.59 -6.34 -28.04
N VAL A 265 9.77 -6.87 -28.37
CA VAL A 265 10.91 -6.89 -27.45
C VAL A 265 11.64 -5.56 -27.61
N SER A 266 11.75 -4.80 -26.53
CA SER A 266 12.47 -3.51 -26.48
C SER A 266 13.96 -3.73 -26.65
N SER A 267 14.66 -2.72 -27.18
CA SER A 267 16.12 -2.63 -27.14
C SER A 267 16.65 -2.60 -25.70
N GLY A 268 15.79 -2.24 -24.74
CA GLY A 268 16.14 -2.08 -23.33
C GLY A 268 16.88 -0.78 -23.02
N ARG A 269 17.04 0.12 -24.00
CA ARG A 269 17.73 1.40 -23.83
C ARG A 269 16.75 2.56 -23.72
N GLY A 270 17.15 3.58 -22.97
CA GLY A 270 16.35 4.78 -22.81
C GLY A 270 17.10 5.90 -22.10
N THR A 271 16.36 6.91 -21.70
CA THR A 271 16.89 8.03 -20.91
C THR A 271 16.04 8.30 -19.68
N VAL A 272 16.67 8.79 -18.61
CA VAL A 272 15.96 9.19 -17.38
C VAL A 272 15.02 10.35 -17.70
N PHE A 273 13.71 10.10 -17.70
CA PHE A 273 12.69 11.14 -17.91
C PHE A 273 12.40 11.91 -16.62
N SER A 274 12.32 11.20 -15.50
CA SER A 274 12.18 11.73 -14.14
C SER A 274 12.70 10.73 -13.12
N PHE A 275 13.07 11.17 -11.92
CA PHE A 275 13.47 10.26 -10.85
C PHE A 275 13.13 10.82 -9.47
N VAL A 276 13.09 9.93 -8.47
CA VAL A 276 13.02 10.25 -7.06
C VAL A 276 14.15 9.54 -6.31
N VAL A 277 14.69 10.18 -5.28
CA VAL A 277 15.68 9.60 -4.38
C VAL A 277 14.98 9.25 -3.06
N HIS A 278 14.87 7.95 -2.78
CA HIS A 278 14.20 7.47 -1.58
C HIS A 278 15.15 7.46 -0.39
N HIS A 279 14.94 8.37 0.56
CA HIS A 279 15.74 8.46 1.79
C HIS A 279 15.12 7.72 2.99
N ALA A 280 13.80 7.80 3.16
CA ALA A 280 13.07 7.26 4.31
C ALA A 280 11.55 7.17 4.00
N PRO A 281 10.78 6.29 4.69
CA PRO A 281 11.20 5.34 5.72
C PRO A 281 11.98 4.14 5.14
N ARG A 282 12.61 3.33 6.00
CA ARG A 282 13.28 2.12 5.55
C ARG A 282 12.26 1.16 4.92
N VAL A 283 12.62 0.62 3.76
CA VAL A 283 11.84 -0.38 3.04
C VAL A 283 12.33 -1.78 3.46
N PRO A 284 11.45 -2.68 3.91
CA PRO A 284 11.79 -4.07 4.21
C PRO A 284 12.48 -4.76 3.03
N GLY A 285 13.43 -5.66 3.31
CA GLY A 285 14.21 -6.34 2.29
C GLY A 285 15.26 -5.48 1.58
N ARG A 286 15.50 -4.24 2.01
CA ARG A 286 16.58 -3.38 1.50
C ARG A 286 17.57 -3.00 2.59
N THR A 287 18.86 -3.12 2.31
CA THR A 287 19.94 -2.79 3.25
C THR A 287 20.65 -1.47 2.92
N LYS A 288 20.60 -1.01 1.66
CA LYS A 288 21.22 0.26 1.22
C LYS A 288 20.19 1.37 1.00
N PHE A 289 20.53 2.55 1.53
CA PHE A 289 19.79 3.80 1.36
C PHE A 289 20.78 4.97 1.25
N PRO A 290 20.44 6.05 0.52
CA PRO A 290 19.26 6.17 -0.34
C PRO A 290 19.40 5.38 -1.66
N PHE A 291 18.29 5.13 -2.34
CA PHE A 291 18.26 4.52 -3.68
C PHE A 291 17.39 5.33 -4.65
N VAL A 292 17.55 5.09 -5.94
CA VAL A 292 16.90 5.88 -7.00
C VAL A 292 15.79 5.07 -7.66
N ILE A 293 14.59 5.63 -7.74
CA ILE A 293 13.53 5.12 -8.60
C ILE A 293 13.39 6.08 -9.77
N ALA A 294 13.58 5.57 -10.98
CA ALA A 294 13.57 6.34 -12.21
C ALA A 294 12.40 5.93 -13.11
N LEU A 295 11.77 6.94 -13.71
CA LEU A 295 10.89 6.77 -14.86
C LEU A 295 11.74 6.96 -16.11
N ILE A 296 11.92 5.90 -16.88
CA ILE A 296 12.75 5.88 -18.09
C ILE A 296 11.86 6.03 -19.31
N GLU A 297 12.22 6.96 -20.21
CA GLU A 297 11.65 7.03 -21.55
C GLU A 297 12.50 6.16 -22.49
N LEU A 298 11.91 5.07 -22.97
CA LEU A 298 12.58 4.11 -23.85
C LEU A 298 12.67 4.64 -25.28
N GLU A 299 13.61 4.09 -26.05
CA GLU A 299 13.74 4.39 -27.48
C GLU A 299 12.46 4.10 -28.28
N GLU A 300 11.64 3.14 -27.82
CA GLU A 300 10.34 2.84 -28.41
C GLU A 300 9.23 3.87 -28.08
N GLY A 301 9.52 4.86 -27.24
CA GLY A 301 8.63 5.99 -26.92
C GLY A 301 7.65 5.77 -25.75
N VAL A 302 7.65 4.58 -25.14
CA VAL A 302 6.91 4.33 -23.89
C VAL A 302 7.76 4.69 -22.67
N ARG A 303 7.11 4.88 -21.52
CA ARG A 303 7.81 5.11 -20.25
C ARG A 303 7.65 3.93 -19.30
N MET A 304 8.73 3.57 -18.62
CA MET A 304 8.76 2.47 -17.66
C MET A 304 9.41 2.89 -16.36
N LEU A 305 8.77 2.53 -15.25
CA LEU A 305 9.28 2.80 -13.91
C LEU A 305 10.17 1.64 -13.46
N GLY A 306 11.32 1.93 -12.88
CA GLY A 306 12.16 0.90 -12.24
C GLY A 306 13.20 1.52 -11.33
N GLU A 307 13.92 0.69 -10.59
CA GLU A 307 15.08 1.15 -9.83
C GLU A 307 16.23 1.47 -10.77
N LEU A 308 16.91 2.60 -10.55
CA LEU A 308 18.19 2.91 -11.20
C LEU A 308 19.33 2.56 -10.25
N ARG A 309 20.10 1.54 -10.62
CA ARG A 309 21.16 0.90 -9.84
C ARG A 309 22.53 1.33 -10.36
N ASP A 310 23.57 1.02 -9.59
CA ASP A 310 24.97 1.29 -9.93
C ASP A 310 25.27 2.75 -10.31
N VAL A 311 24.59 3.67 -9.64
CA VAL A 311 24.81 5.11 -9.76
C VAL A 311 24.73 5.76 -8.38
N ASP A 312 25.59 6.74 -8.12
CA ASP A 312 25.41 7.62 -6.96
C ASP A 312 24.13 8.45 -7.17
N PRO A 313 23.16 8.45 -6.24
CA PRO A 313 21.96 9.27 -6.35
C PRO A 313 22.23 10.76 -6.63
N ALA A 314 23.38 11.30 -6.21
CA ALA A 314 23.78 12.68 -6.48
C ALA A 314 24.22 12.93 -7.94
N GLU A 315 24.54 11.88 -8.69
CA GLU A 315 25.00 11.96 -10.07
C GLU A 315 23.88 11.78 -11.10
N VAL A 316 22.69 11.36 -10.66
CA VAL A 316 21.52 11.14 -11.53
C VAL A 316 21.02 12.46 -12.10
N ARG A 317 20.79 12.50 -13.42
CA ARG A 317 20.28 13.67 -14.13
C ARG A 317 19.21 13.25 -15.13
N ILE A 318 18.25 14.13 -15.36
CA ILE A 318 17.29 13.99 -16.47
C ILE A 318 18.07 13.93 -17.79
N GLY A 319 17.70 12.99 -18.65
CA GLY A 319 18.39 12.70 -19.91
C GLY A 319 19.59 11.75 -19.80
N MET A 320 19.96 11.28 -18.60
CA MET A 320 21.00 10.25 -18.45
C MET A 320 20.62 8.99 -19.24
N GLU A 321 21.54 8.50 -20.08
CA GLU A 321 21.35 7.26 -20.84
C GLU A 321 21.43 6.05 -19.91
N VAL A 322 20.48 5.14 -20.06
CA VAL A 322 20.37 3.93 -19.24
C VAL A 322 20.07 2.73 -20.12
N GLU A 323 20.36 1.55 -19.58
CA GLU A 323 19.96 0.27 -20.15
C GLU A 323 19.35 -0.65 -19.10
N VAL A 324 18.48 -1.55 -19.55
CA VAL A 324 17.81 -2.52 -18.69
C VAL A 324 18.82 -3.53 -18.14
N GLU A 325 18.63 -3.87 -16.88
CA GLU A 325 19.30 -4.97 -16.20
C GLU A 325 18.25 -5.93 -15.65
N PHE A 326 18.60 -7.21 -15.57
CA PHE A 326 17.73 -8.26 -15.03
C PHE A 326 18.39 -8.86 -13.80
N LEU A 327 17.77 -8.62 -12.65
CA LEU A 327 18.18 -9.09 -11.34
C LEU A 327 17.53 -10.44 -11.08
N ASP A 328 18.33 -11.51 -11.06
CA ASP A 328 17.81 -12.82 -10.66
C ASP A 328 17.87 -12.95 -9.15
N MET A 329 16.68 -13.16 -8.58
CA MET A 329 16.48 -13.41 -7.18
C MET A 329 16.43 -14.94 -7.00
N PRO A 330 17.29 -15.51 -6.15
CA PRO A 330 17.41 -16.97 -6.00
C PRO A 330 16.15 -17.64 -5.44
N GLY A 331 15.15 -16.86 -5.04
CA GLY A 331 14.05 -17.35 -4.22
C GLY A 331 14.51 -17.61 -2.79
N ASP A 332 13.56 -17.84 -1.90
CA ASP A 332 13.87 -18.17 -0.52
C ASP A 332 13.54 -19.65 -0.32
N GLU A 333 14.57 -20.50 -0.29
CA GLU A 333 14.40 -21.95 -0.09
C GLU A 333 14.06 -22.30 1.36
N SER A 334 13.98 -21.33 2.27
CA SER A 334 13.55 -21.57 3.64
C SER A 334 12.08 -21.98 3.69
N GLU A 335 11.75 -22.78 4.69
CA GLU A 335 10.36 -23.17 4.97
C GLU A 335 9.47 -21.95 5.31
N ASP A 336 10.08 -20.79 5.62
CA ASP A 336 9.44 -19.55 6.06
C ASP A 336 9.35 -18.46 4.96
N ALA A 337 9.58 -18.83 3.69
CA ALA A 337 9.61 -17.92 2.55
C ALA A 337 8.35 -17.06 2.39
N ALA A 338 8.41 -15.80 2.86
CA ALA A 338 7.24 -14.91 2.93
C ALA A 338 6.66 -14.50 1.57
N PHE A 339 7.49 -14.50 0.52
CA PHE A 339 7.08 -14.08 -0.82
C PHE A 339 7.24 -15.16 -1.88
N GLY A 340 7.51 -16.42 -1.50
CA GLY A 340 7.62 -17.58 -2.39
C GLY A 340 9.02 -18.20 -2.39
N THR A 341 9.11 -19.45 -2.85
CA THR A 341 10.34 -20.26 -2.80
C THR A 341 11.11 -20.29 -4.10
N GLU A 342 10.42 -20.23 -5.24
CA GLU A 342 11.06 -20.37 -6.56
C GLU A 342 11.93 -19.16 -6.93
N PRO A 343 13.04 -19.35 -7.66
CA PRO A 343 13.78 -18.26 -8.27
C PRO A 343 12.88 -17.40 -9.18
N TRP A 344 13.18 -16.11 -9.26
CA TRP A 344 12.43 -15.17 -10.10
C TRP A 344 13.32 -14.03 -10.55
N THR A 345 12.93 -13.35 -11.63
CA THR A 345 13.70 -12.25 -12.19
C THR A 345 12.94 -10.95 -12.06
N LEU A 346 13.63 -9.89 -11.65
CA LEU A 346 13.16 -8.51 -11.66
C LEU A 346 13.94 -7.72 -12.72
N TYR A 347 13.34 -6.69 -13.30
CA TYR A 347 14.09 -5.74 -14.12
C TYR A 347 14.44 -4.49 -13.31
N ALA A 348 15.58 -3.90 -13.64
CA ALA A 348 16.06 -2.62 -13.14
C ALA A 348 16.72 -1.85 -14.29
N TRP A 349 17.23 -0.66 -13.98
CA TRP A 349 17.99 0.18 -14.88
C TRP A 349 19.40 0.37 -14.34
N ARG A 350 20.36 0.55 -15.23
CA ARG A 350 21.72 1.00 -14.89
C ARG A 350 22.20 2.01 -15.94
N PRO A 351 23.17 2.88 -15.62
CA PRO A 351 23.77 3.76 -16.61
C PRO A 351 24.29 2.99 -17.83
N ALA A 352 24.02 3.50 -19.02
CA ALA A 352 24.42 2.84 -20.26
C ALA A 352 25.96 2.79 -20.39
N GLY A 353 26.49 1.66 -20.84
CA GLY A 353 27.93 1.51 -21.11
C GLY A 353 28.80 1.25 -19.87
N THR A 354 28.22 1.17 -18.67
CA THR A 354 28.93 0.67 -17.48
C THR A 354 29.08 -0.84 -17.59
N ALA A 355 30.30 -1.38 -17.50
CA ALA A 355 30.50 -2.83 -17.40
C ALA A 355 29.86 -3.35 -16.10
N PRO A 356 29.32 -4.58 -16.06
CA PRO A 356 28.84 -5.19 -14.81
C PRO A 356 29.93 -5.05 -13.74
N ILE A 357 29.58 -4.51 -12.56
CA ILE A 357 30.56 -4.32 -11.49
C ILE A 357 30.96 -5.71 -10.97
N ASP A 358 32.13 -6.19 -11.40
CA ASP A 358 32.78 -7.36 -10.81
C ASP A 358 33.33 -6.98 -9.43
N ARG A 359 32.47 -6.99 -8.41
CA ARG A 359 32.89 -6.80 -7.01
C ARG A 359 33.59 -8.10 -6.56
N GLN A 360 34.91 -8.12 -6.70
CA GLN A 360 35.80 -9.15 -6.18
C GLN A 360 35.40 -9.55 -4.74
N MET A 361 35.15 -10.85 -4.55
CA MET A 361 34.96 -11.46 -3.24
C MET A 361 36.17 -11.13 -2.34
N PRO A 362 35.97 -10.77 -1.05
CA PRO A 362 37.08 -10.60 -0.13
C PRO A 362 37.83 -11.93 0.01
N GLU A 363 39.16 -11.89 -0.11
CA GLU A 363 40.05 -13.03 0.09
C GLU A 363 39.81 -13.68 1.45
N VAL A 364 39.44 -14.97 1.44
CA VAL A 364 39.43 -15.82 2.62
C VAL A 364 40.87 -15.93 3.12
N LYS A 365 41.20 -15.25 4.22
CA LYS A 365 42.45 -15.51 4.93
C LYS A 365 42.38 -16.92 5.51
N GLU A 366 43.08 -17.85 4.88
CA GLU A 366 43.37 -19.16 5.47
C GLU A 366 44.02 -18.96 6.85
N GLY A 367 43.29 -19.37 7.89
CA GLY A 367 43.80 -19.42 9.25
C GLY A 367 44.95 -20.43 9.32
N GLY A 368 46.18 -19.91 9.35
CA GLY A 368 47.39 -20.69 9.58
C GLY A 368 47.33 -21.41 10.93
N GLY A 369 47.55 -22.72 10.89
CA GLY A 369 47.64 -23.54 12.08
C GLY A 369 48.82 -23.19 12.98
N LYS A 370 48.58 -23.32 14.29
CA LYS A 370 49.49 -23.98 15.23
C LYS A 370 48.71 -24.48 16.44
#